data_AF-J2Q0K9-F1
#
_entry.id   AF-J2Q0K9-F1
#
_cell.length_a   1.000
_cell.length_b   1.000
_cell.length_c   1.000
_cell.angle_alpha   90.00
_cell.angle_beta   90.00
_cell.angle_gamma   90.00
#
_symmetry.space_group_name_H-M   'P 1'
#
loop_
_entity.id
_entity.type
_entity.pdbx_description
1 polymer ?
#
loop_
_entity_poly.entity_id
_entity_poly.type
_entity_poly.pdbx_seq_one_letter_code
_entity_poly.pdbx_strand_id
1 'polypeptide(L)'
;MTRKFKWTNASVLSFAEGVSPVEAMETKARNLVLRAMDDGWGGPPFDPLALAKWLGIRTEARGDIPDARLLASEDGGRHLEYNPMRPRGRLRFSIAHEIAHTLFDDWDHEVRHRNGDTATQKDNWQLEVLCNIGAAELLMPLGSFTELAGEELSIQKVMDVRKSFDVSVEACLIRLIKLARTPCAAFCASMHDHETYRIDYIIPATGWDCPLPVGQSFSHDGPVAEASAIGFTSVGQEEVLGSNYRVECVGLAPYPGQVVPRVVGFLTPSQPTDYEALVVTEVDGDALVPRGSGPKLVAHVIPDTSSTWGGNGFASQVRKKFPHVWEQFRSETCALDKTPKLGQVFVARMGEGISVAHMVAQRGYGASKGQQLGYEAFAKCLSEVRVKALEMGATVHMPRVGTGHGGANWEIVRELITEELVDKGVPTTIYRLPV
;
A
#
# COMPACT_ATOMS: atom_id res chain seq x y z
N MET A 1 -12.77 20.45 5.50
CA MET A 1 -13.87 19.84 4.71
C MET A 1 -13.59 19.98 3.22
N THR A 2 -12.77 19.10 2.67
CA THR A 2 -12.67 18.91 1.21
C THR A 2 -14.05 18.54 0.70
N ARG A 3 -14.55 19.24 -0.33
CA ARG A 3 -15.76 18.80 -1.05
C ARG A 3 -15.56 17.31 -1.34
N LYS A 4 -16.44 16.44 -0.82
CA LYS A 4 -16.42 15.00 -1.13
C LYS A 4 -16.43 14.88 -2.64
N PHE A 5 -15.27 14.54 -3.18
CA PHE A 5 -15.07 14.31 -4.59
C PHE A 5 -16.05 13.22 -5.04
N LYS A 6 -16.87 13.49 -6.06
CA LYS A 6 -17.92 12.57 -6.50
C LYS A 6 -17.44 11.79 -7.72
N TRP A 7 -17.28 10.48 -7.55
CA TRP A 7 -17.06 9.54 -8.63
C TRP A 7 -18.33 9.38 -9.47
N THR A 8 -18.20 9.41 -10.78
CA THR A 8 -19.32 9.44 -11.74
C THR A 8 -19.10 8.53 -12.93
N ASN A 9 -17.85 8.12 -13.21
CA ASN A 9 -17.55 7.17 -14.27
C ASN A 9 -18.13 5.78 -13.97
N ALA A 10 -18.84 5.18 -14.94
CA ALA A 10 -19.55 3.91 -14.76
C ALA A 10 -18.61 2.73 -14.49
N SER A 11 -17.50 2.63 -15.24
CA SER A 11 -16.46 1.61 -15.03
C SER A 11 -15.88 1.70 -13.62
N VAL A 12 -15.59 2.92 -13.17
CA VAL A 12 -15.06 3.18 -11.82
C VAL A 12 -16.06 2.78 -10.73
N LEU A 13 -17.34 3.12 -10.91
CA LEU A 13 -18.39 2.78 -9.94
C LEU A 13 -18.66 1.27 -9.91
N SER A 14 -18.65 0.60 -11.06
CA SER A 14 -18.80 -0.85 -11.17
C SER A 14 -17.62 -1.56 -10.50
N PHE A 15 -16.41 -1.15 -10.84
CA PHE A 15 -15.15 -1.66 -10.28
C PHE A 15 -15.08 -1.58 -8.75
N ALA A 16 -15.61 -0.50 -8.18
CA ALA A 16 -15.54 -0.23 -6.75
C ALA A 16 -16.59 -0.97 -5.93
N GLU A 17 -17.64 -1.55 -6.53
CA GLU A 17 -18.67 -2.36 -5.86
C GLU A 17 -19.24 -1.75 -4.55
N GLY A 18 -19.34 -0.42 -4.48
CA GLY A 18 -19.90 0.28 -3.32
C GLY A 18 -18.89 0.67 -2.22
N VAL A 19 -17.60 0.36 -2.37
CA VAL A 19 -16.53 0.95 -1.55
C VAL A 19 -15.90 2.18 -2.23
N SER A 20 -14.94 2.83 -1.58
CA SER A 20 -14.17 3.90 -2.20
C SER A 20 -13.40 3.37 -3.42
N PRO A 21 -13.50 3.99 -4.62
CA PRO A 21 -12.75 3.51 -5.79
C PRO A 21 -11.23 3.52 -5.62
N VAL A 22 -10.70 4.45 -4.82
CA VAL A 22 -9.28 4.49 -4.45
C VAL A 22 -8.92 3.26 -3.62
N GLU A 23 -9.72 2.95 -2.60
CA GLU A 23 -9.52 1.78 -1.73
C GLU A 23 -9.64 0.46 -2.52
N ALA A 24 -10.57 0.39 -3.46
CA ALA A 24 -10.72 -0.76 -4.36
C ALA A 24 -9.49 -0.95 -5.24
N MET A 25 -8.94 0.14 -5.81
CA MET A 25 -7.73 0.11 -6.62
C MET A 25 -6.50 -0.27 -5.83
N GLU A 26 -6.28 0.36 -4.68
CA GLU A 26 -5.17 0.01 -3.78
C GLU A 26 -5.27 -1.46 -3.37
N THR A 27 -6.46 -1.94 -2.98
CA THR A 27 -6.68 -3.34 -2.59
C THR A 27 -6.43 -4.32 -3.74
N LYS A 28 -6.97 -4.08 -4.94
CA LYS A 28 -6.78 -4.98 -6.09
C LYS A 28 -5.33 -4.98 -6.58
N ALA A 29 -4.66 -3.82 -6.66
CA ALA A 29 -3.25 -3.73 -7.01
C ALA A 29 -2.36 -4.41 -5.97
N ARG A 30 -2.61 -4.18 -4.68
CA ARG A 30 -1.92 -4.85 -3.56
C ARG A 30 -2.07 -6.37 -3.67
N ASN A 31 -3.29 -6.89 -3.83
CA ASN A 31 -3.52 -8.33 -3.94
C ASN A 31 -2.79 -8.95 -5.15
N LEU A 32 -2.76 -8.25 -6.29
CA LEU A 32 -2.03 -8.67 -7.47
C LEU A 32 -0.52 -8.81 -7.18
N VAL A 33 0.06 -7.79 -6.53
CA VAL A 33 1.48 -7.79 -6.13
C VAL A 33 1.76 -8.92 -5.14
N LEU A 34 0.96 -9.05 -4.08
CA LEU A 34 1.18 -10.08 -3.06
C LEU A 34 1.16 -11.49 -3.67
N ARG A 35 0.27 -11.74 -4.65
CA ARG A 35 0.24 -13.01 -5.39
C ARG A 35 1.48 -13.21 -6.26
N ALA A 36 1.90 -12.17 -6.98
CA ALA A 36 3.11 -12.25 -7.79
C ALA A 36 4.35 -12.49 -6.90
N MET A 37 4.41 -11.88 -5.71
CA MET A 37 5.48 -12.06 -4.73
C MET A 37 5.48 -13.46 -4.13
N ASP A 38 4.32 -14.02 -3.82
CA ASP A 38 4.19 -15.43 -3.41
C ASP A 38 4.75 -16.39 -4.47
N ASP A 39 4.72 -16.00 -5.76
CA ASP A 39 5.25 -16.75 -6.90
C ASP A 39 6.70 -16.35 -7.30
N GLY A 40 7.36 -15.52 -6.50
CA GLY A 40 8.78 -15.18 -6.65
C GLY A 40 9.07 -13.92 -7.48
N TRP A 41 8.05 -13.13 -7.85
CA TRP A 41 8.26 -11.79 -8.38
C TRP A 41 8.79 -10.88 -7.27
N GLY A 42 9.81 -10.08 -7.55
CA GLY A 42 10.50 -9.31 -6.53
C GLY A 42 11.22 -8.09 -7.06
N GLY A 43 11.82 -7.37 -6.13
CA GLY A 43 12.53 -6.11 -6.31
C GLY A 43 13.10 -5.65 -4.97
N PRO A 44 13.48 -4.38 -4.82
CA PRO A 44 13.55 -3.35 -5.88
C PRO A 44 14.77 -3.52 -6.82
N PRO A 45 14.70 -3.02 -8.08
CA PRO A 45 13.51 -2.45 -8.72
C PRO A 45 12.51 -3.55 -9.12
N PHE A 46 11.22 -3.32 -8.88
CA PHE A 46 10.15 -4.23 -9.30
C PHE A 46 9.97 -4.14 -10.82
N ASP A 47 10.02 -5.27 -11.54
CA ASP A 47 9.97 -5.27 -13.00
C ASP A 47 8.52 -5.39 -13.52
N PRO A 48 7.94 -4.33 -14.12
CA PRO A 48 6.58 -4.38 -14.65
C PRO A 48 6.47 -5.27 -15.89
N LEU A 49 7.54 -5.51 -16.66
CA LEU A 49 7.50 -6.47 -17.79
C LEU A 49 7.45 -7.91 -17.29
N ALA A 50 8.19 -8.23 -16.23
CA ALA A 50 8.09 -9.53 -15.56
C ALA A 50 6.68 -9.75 -14.98
N LEU A 51 6.08 -8.70 -14.40
CA LEU A 51 4.69 -8.75 -13.91
C LEU A 51 3.69 -8.96 -15.05
N ALA A 52 3.81 -8.22 -16.16
CA ALA A 52 2.99 -8.41 -17.35
C ALA A 52 3.06 -9.85 -17.88
N LYS A 53 4.28 -10.40 -17.95
CA LYS A 53 4.50 -11.81 -18.33
C LYS A 53 3.85 -12.79 -17.37
N TRP A 54 3.95 -12.56 -16.05
CA TRP A 54 3.30 -13.40 -15.04
C TRP A 54 1.77 -13.37 -15.18
N LEU A 55 1.20 -12.24 -15.59
CA LEU A 55 -0.22 -12.10 -15.92
C LEU A 55 -0.63 -12.70 -17.27
N GLY A 56 0.32 -13.27 -18.03
CA GLY A 56 0.06 -13.77 -19.38
C GLY A 56 -0.21 -12.66 -20.41
N ILE A 57 0.18 -11.43 -20.13
CA ILE A 57 0.06 -10.29 -21.06
C ILE A 57 1.23 -10.37 -22.07
N ARG A 58 0.90 -10.44 -23.36
CA ARG A 58 1.89 -10.34 -24.44
C ARG A 58 2.44 -8.92 -24.47
N THR A 59 3.75 -8.76 -24.54
CA THR A 59 4.40 -7.44 -24.59
C THR A 59 5.12 -7.21 -25.91
N GLU A 60 5.09 -5.98 -26.41
CA GLU A 60 5.76 -5.58 -27.65
C GLU A 60 6.38 -4.18 -27.54
N ALA A 61 7.64 -4.04 -27.96
CA ALA A 61 8.34 -2.76 -27.98
C ALA A 61 8.05 -2.01 -29.29
N ARG A 62 7.50 -0.81 -29.19
CA ARG A 62 7.08 0.04 -30.30
C ARG A 62 7.55 1.49 -30.11
N GLY A 63 8.55 1.90 -30.89
CA GLY A 63 9.09 3.28 -30.82
C GLY A 63 8.16 4.35 -31.39
N ASP A 64 7.14 3.96 -32.15
CA ASP A 64 6.21 4.83 -32.88
C ASP A 64 4.99 5.29 -32.05
N ILE A 65 4.78 4.72 -30.86
CA ILE A 65 3.69 5.14 -29.95
C ILE A 65 4.18 6.16 -28.91
N PRO A 66 3.29 6.97 -28.31
CA PRO A 66 3.69 7.93 -27.29
C PRO A 66 4.32 7.29 -26.05
N ASP A 67 3.64 6.41 -25.32
CA ASP A 67 4.14 5.89 -24.04
C ASP A 67 3.94 4.38 -23.94
N ALA A 68 2.79 3.92 -23.45
CA ALA A 68 2.37 2.54 -23.53
C ALA A 68 0.86 2.51 -23.84
N ARG A 69 0.34 1.35 -24.26
CA ARG A 69 -1.09 1.10 -24.39
C ARG A 69 -1.41 -0.37 -24.26
N LEU A 70 -2.51 -0.67 -23.59
CA LEU A 70 -3.13 -1.98 -23.54
C LEU A 70 -4.14 -2.15 -24.68
N LEU A 71 -4.08 -3.29 -25.37
CA LEU A 71 -4.94 -3.67 -26.48
C LEU A 71 -5.54 -5.06 -26.22
N ALA A 72 -6.80 -5.24 -26.60
CA ALA A 72 -7.40 -6.56 -26.74
C ALA A 72 -6.91 -7.20 -28.03
N SER A 73 -6.46 -8.45 -27.95
CA SER A 73 -6.07 -9.25 -29.11
C SER A 73 -7.30 -9.90 -29.73
N GLU A 74 -7.24 -10.24 -31.02
CA GLU A 74 -8.35 -10.89 -31.75
C GLU A 74 -8.77 -12.24 -31.15
N ASP A 75 -7.89 -12.90 -30.40
CA ASP A 75 -8.13 -14.15 -29.67
C ASP A 75 -8.65 -13.94 -28.23
N GLY A 76 -8.96 -12.71 -27.84
CA GLY A 76 -9.35 -12.35 -26.47
C GLY A 76 -8.17 -12.20 -25.49
N GLY A 77 -6.94 -12.33 -25.97
CA GLY A 77 -5.72 -12.13 -25.19
C GLY A 77 -5.41 -10.66 -24.90
N ARG A 78 -4.53 -10.41 -23.93
CA ARG A 78 -4.04 -9.07 -23.58
C ARG A 78 -2.72 -8.78 -24.28
N HIS A 79 -2.62 -7.64 -24.96
CA HIS A 79 -1.40 -7.18 -25.62
C HIS A 79 -1.00 -5.78 -25.14
N LEU A 80 0.20 -5.63 -24.62
CA LEU A 80 0.74 -4.38 -24.09
C LEU A 80 1.88 -3.91 -25.00
N GLU A 81 1.67 -2.78 -25.67
CA GLU A 81 2.69 -2.12 -26.46
C GLU A 81 3.33 -0.99 -25.64
N TYR A 82 4.66 -0.83 -25.71
CA TYR A 82 5.37 0.22 -24.99
C TYR A 82 6.48 0.86 -25.82
N ASN A 83 6.76 2.15 -25.58
CA ASN A 83 7.82 2.89 -26.26
C ASN A 83 9.16 2.78 -25.49
N PRO A 84 10.14 1.99 -26.00
CA PRO A 84 11.42 1.79 -25.33
C PRO A 84 12.32 3.04 -25.33
N MET A 85 11.98 4.08 -26.10
CA MET A 85 12.75 5.33 -26.20
C MET A 85 12.42 6.31 -25.07
N ARG A 86 11.43 6.02 -24.22
CA ARG A 86 11.09 6.89 -23.09
C ARG A 86 12.12 6.81 -21.97
N PRO A 87 12.33 7.91 -21.21
CA PRO A 87 13.14 7.86 -20.00
C PRO A 87 12.69 6.71 -19.10
N ARG A 88 13.65 5.99 -18.52
CA ARG A 88 13.43 4.70 -17.85
C ARG A 88 12.29 4.71 -16.82
N GLY A 89 12.23 5.73 -15.96
CA GLY A 89 11.14 5.87 -14.99
C GLY A 89 9.76 6.09 -15.62
N ARG A 90 9.69 6.86 -16.73
CA ARG A 90 8.44 7.06 -17.49
C ARG A 90 8.00 5.76 -18.18
N LEU A 91 8.94 5.06 -18.83
CA LEU A 91 8.69 3.76 -19.44
C LEU A 91 8.08 2.77 -18.42
N ARG A 92 8.72 2.63 -17.26
CA ARG A 92 8.27 1.70 -16.20
C ARG A 92 6.90 2.08 -15.66
N PHE A 93 6.68 3.37 -15.39
CA PHE A 93 5.40 3.86 -14.93
C PHE A 93 4.29 3.63 -15.96
N SER A 94 4.54 3.91 -17.24
CA SER A 94 3.56 3.66 -18.30
C SER A 94 3.21 2.17 -18.42
N ILE A 95 4.18 1.25 -18.36
CA ILE A 95 3.87 -0.19 -18.38
C ILE A 95 3.04 -0.58 -17.15
N ALA A 96 3.41 -0.12 -15.95
CA ALA A 96 2.64 -0.40 -14.73
C ALA A 96 1.22 0.19 -14.77
N HIS A 97 1.06 1.37 -15.38
CA HIS A 97 -0.23 2.01 -15.62
C HIS A 97 -1.13 1.14 -16.52
N GLU A 98 -0.59 0.63 -17.63
CA GLU A 98 -1.34 -0.29 -18.50
C GLU A 98 -1.69 -1.61 -17.79
N ILE A 99 -0.82 -2.11 -16.91
CA ILE A 99 -1.15 -3.28 -16.07
C ILE A 99 -2.29 -2.94 -15.10
N ALA A 100 -2.29 -1.75 -14.49
CA ALA A 100 -3.35 -1.31 -13.59
C ALA A 100 -4.71 -1.21 -14.31
N HIS A 101 -4.74 -0.86 -15.60
CA HIS A 101 -5.97 -0.91 -16.40
C HIS A 101 -6.61 -2.30 -16.43
N THR A 102 -5.81 -3.38 -16.36
CA THR A 102 -6.34 -4.76 -16.37
C THR A 102 -7.11 -5.16 -15.11
N LEU A 103 -7.07 -4.31 -14.06
CA LEU A 103 -7.80 -4.54 -12.81
C LEU A 103 -9.28 -4.16 -12.91
N PHE A 104 -9.66 -3.39 -13.93
CA PHE A 104 -11.05 -3.07 -14.22
C PHE A 104 -11.73 -4.26 -14.92
N ASP A 105 -12.97 -4.55 -14.55
CA ASP A 105 -13.69 -5.71 -15.07
C ASP A 105 -14.05 -5.57 -16.56
N ASP A 106 -14.17 -4.32 -17.02
CA ASP A 106 -14.48 -3.92 -18.39
C ASP A 106 -13.22 -3.46 -19.17
N TRP A 107 -12.06 -4.01 -18.84
CA TRP A 107 -10.79 -3.65 -19.48
C TRP A 107 -10.78 -3.89 -21.01
N ASP A 108 -11.64 -4.79 -21.51
CA ASP A 108 -11.75 -5.23 -22.91
C ASP A 108 -12.92 -4.60 -23.68
N HIS A 109 -13.85 -3.94 -23.00
CA HIS A 109 -15.00 -3.27 -23.62
C HIS A 109 -14.57 -1.96 -24.29
N GLU A 110 -14.25 -2.10 -25.58
CA GLU A 110 -13.89 -1.07 -26.57
C GLU A 110 -12.63 -0.26 -26.24
N VAL A 111 -11.69 -0.27 -27.20
CA VAL A 111 -10.45 0.53 -27.25
C VAL A 111 -10.72 1.93 -26.69
N ARG A 112 -10.41 2.17 -25.41
CA ARG A 112 -10.82 3.38 -24.66
C ARG A 112 -10.51 4.63 -25.48
N HIS A 113 -11.54 5.09 -26.18
CA HIS A 113 -11.39 5.91 -27.37
C HIS A 113 -10.84 7.27 -26.99
N ARG A 114 -9.60 7.57 -27.41
CA ARG A 114 -9.09 8.94 -27.46
C ARG A 114 -9.94 9.84 -28.41
N ASN A 115 -10.89 9.26 -29.17
CA ASN A 115 -11.75 9.93 -30.16
C ASN A 115 -13.17 9.29 -30.27
N GLY A 116 -14.08 9.42 -29.29
CA GLY A 116 -15.45 8.91 -29.42
C GLY A 116 -16.41 9.33 -28.29
N ASP A 117 -17.51 9.97 -28.67
CA ASP A 117 -18.65 10.53 -27.91
C ASP A 117 -18.39 11.43 -26.68
N THR A 118 -18.92 12.66 -26.77
CA THR A 118 -18.64 13.81 -25.89
C THR A 118 -19.19 13.70 -24.46
N ALA A 119 -19.96 12.67 -24.13
CA ALA A 119 -20.50 12.43 -22.79
C ALA A 119 -19.67 11.44 -21.95
N THR A 120 -19.06 10.43 -22.58
CA THR A 120 -18.19 9.42 -21.94
C THR A 120 -16.77 9.95 -21.68
N GLN A 121 -16.32 10.96 -22.43
CA GLN A 121 -15.00 11.57 -22.26
C GLN A 121 -14.81 12.40 -20.98
N LYS A 122 -15.88 12.95 -20.39
CA LYS A 122 -15.75 13.99 -19.35
C LYS A 122 -15.18 13.47 -18.02
N ASP A 123 -15.38 12.19 -17.73
CA ASP A 123 -14.98 11.56 -16.46
C ASP A 123 -13.92 10.47 -16.62
N ASN A 124 -13.39 10.24 -17.83
CA ASN A 124 -12.31 9.25 -18.07
C ASN A 124 -11.04 9.54 -17.27
N TRP A 125 -10.80 10.81 -16.94
CA TRP A 125 -9.72 11.19 -16.04
C TRP A 125 -9.82 10.51 -14.66
N GLN A 126 -11.02 10.14 -14.20
CA GLN A 126 -11.20 9.39 -12.94
C GLN A 126 -10.54 8.00 -13.03
N LEU A 127 -10.61 7.37 -14.21
CA LEU A 127 -10.00 6.08 -14.48
C LEU A 127 -8.47 6.22 -14.52
N GLU A 128 -7.95 7.24 -15.21
CA GLU A 128 -6.52 7.58 -15.26
C GLU A 128 -5.93 7.82 -13.87
N VAL A 129 -6.66 8.53 -13.00
CA VAL A 129 -6.25 8.76 -11.60
C VAL A 129 -6.12 7.45 -10.84
N LEU A 130 -7.10 6.54 -10.97
CA LEU A 130 -7.00 5.23 -10.34
C LEU A 130 -5.86 4.40 -10.91
N CYS A 131 -5.63 4.43 -12.22
CA CYS A 131 -4.53 3.67 -12.83
C CYS A 131 -3.16 4.19 -12.40
N ASN A 132 -3.02 5.50 -12.17
CA ASN A 132 -1.82 6.08 -11.55
C ASN A 132 -1.61 5.59 -10.12
N ILE A 133 -2.67 5.45 -9.33
CA ILE A 133 -2.62 4.88 -7.98
C ILE A 133 -2.20 3.41 -8.05
N GLY A 134 -2.85 2.62 -8.92
CA GLY A 134 -2.50 1.23 -9.15
C GLY A 134 -1.03 1.07 -9.55
N ALA A 135 -0.57 1.83 -10.55
CA ALA A 135 0.82 1.81 -11.01
C ALA A 135 1.83 2.11 -9.90
N ALA A 136 1.52 3.06 -9.01
CA ALA A 136 2.36 3.37 -7.86
C ALA A 136 2.46 2.19 -6.89
N GLU A 137 1.35 1.52 -6.58
CA GLU A 137 1.32 0.32 -5.74
C GLU A 137 2.05 -0.87 -6.40
N LEU A 138 1.98 -1.01 -7.73
CA LEU A 138 2.74 -2.03 -8.45
C LEU A 138 4.25 -1.78 -8.43
N LEU A 139 4.70 -0.52 -8.50
CA LEU A 139 6.13 -0.21 -8.57
C LEU A 139 6.79 -0.06 -7.19
N MET A 140 6.01 0.20 -6.16
CA MET A 140 6.47 0.43 -4.77
C MET A 140 5.55 -0.30 -3.77
N PRO A 141 5.52 -1.63 -3.78
CA PRO A 141 4.59 -2.41 -2.96
C PRO A 141 4.93 -2.41 -1.47
N LEU A 142 4.08 -3.04 -0.67
CA LEU A 142 4.29 -3.17 0.77
C LEU A 142 5.63 -3.81 1.14
N GLY A 143 6.21 -3.35 2.24
CA GLY A 143 7.51 -3.76 2.76
C GLY A 143 8.68 -3.38 1.86
N SER A 144 8.47 -2.41 0.98
CA SER A 144 9.52 -1.86 0.09
C SER A 144 10.45 -0.87 0.81
N PHE A 145 9.97 -0.19 1.84
CA PHE A 145 10.67 0.95 2.47
C PHE A 145 11.24 0.60 3.84
N THR A 146 11.64 -0.64 4.03
CA THR A 146 12.11 -1.19 5.32
C THR A 146 13.32 -0.43 5.87
N GLU A 147 14.22 -0.02 4.98
CA GLU A 147 15.43 0.75 5.31
C GLU A 147 15.12 2.16 5.84
N LEU A 148 13.89 2.65 5.67
CA LEU A 148 13.46 3.96 6.12
C LEU A 148 12.66 3.89 7.43
N ALA A 149 12.37 2.70 7.94
CA ALA A 149 11.60 2.52 9.15
C ALA A 149 12.34 3.13 10.35
N GLY A 150 11.78 4.21 10.90
CA GLY A 150 12.32 4.91 12.08
C GLY A 150 13.34 5.99 11.76
N GLU A 151 13.66 6.24 10.49
CA GLU A 151 14.52 7.34 10.09
C GLU A 151 13.72 8.61 9.77
N GLU A 152 14.27 9.79 10.09
CA GLU A 152 13.69 11.05 9.64
C GLU A 152 13.73 11.15 8.11
N LEU A 153 12.60 11.54 7.52
CA LEU A 153 12.45 11.78 6.09
C LEU A 153 13.34 12.96 5.66
N SER A 154 14.11 12.80 4.58
CA SER A 154 14.86 13.88 3.95
C SER A 154 14.75 13.80 2.44
N ILE A 155 14.88 14.93 1.75
CA ILE A 155 14.83 14.95 0.28
C ILE A 155 15.95 14.10 -0.33
N GLN A 156 17.12 14.04 0.32
CA GLN A 156 18.21 13.18 -0.12
C GLN A 156 17.83 11.69 -0.07
N LYS A 157 17.18 11.24 1.02
CA LYS A 157 16.68 9.86 1.12
C LYS A 157 15.63 9.57 0.07
N VAL A 158 14.69 10.48 -0.16
CA VAL A 158 13.70 10.36 -1.24
C VAL A 158 14.41 10.16 -2.59
N MET A 159 15.47 10.93 -2.84
CA MET A 159 16.26 10.86 -4.07
C MET A 159 17.06 9.57 -4.21
N ASP A 160 17.47 8.93 -3.12
CA ASP A 160 18.19 7.65 -3.15
C ASP A 160 17.24 6.47 -3.26
N VAL A 161 16.14 6.50 -2.51
CA VAL A 161 15.08 5.48 -2.56
C VAL A 161 14.43 5.44 -3.93
N ARG A 162 14.08 6.59 -4.53
CA ARG A 162 13.49 6.56 -5.89
C ARG A 162 14.42 5.91 -6.93
N LYS A 163 15.75 5.92 -6.71
CA LYS A 163 16.71 5.29 -7.62
C LYS A 163 16.68 3.76 -7.47
N SER A 164 16.59 3.23 -6.25
CA SER A 164 16.50 1.78 -6.03
C SER A 164 15.19 1.22 -6.60
N PHE A 165 14.09 1.94 -6.45
CA PHE A 165 12.78 1.59 -7.02
C PHE A 165 12.63 1.91 -8.50
N ASP A 166 13.48 2.81 -9.02
CA ASP A 166 13.50 3.28 -10.39
C ASP A 166 12.14 3.90 -10.79
N VAL A 167 11.73 4.89 -9.98
CA VAL A 167 10.46 5.64 -10.04
C VAL A 167 10.68 7.15 -10.02
N SER A 168 9.62 7.94 -10.23
CA SER A 168 9.67 9.40 -10.13
C SER A 168 9.81 9.87 -8.68
N VAL A 169 10.28 11.12 -8.49
CA VAL A 169 10.34 11.76 -7.17
C VAL A 169 8.95 11.84 -6.54
N GLU A 170 7.96 12.30 -7.30
CA GLU A 170 6.58 12.46 -6.82
C GLU A 170 5.98 11.15 -6.33
N ALA A 171 6.11 10.08 -7.11
CA ALA A 171 5.55 8.78 -6.75
C ALA A 171 6.21 8.26 -5.47
N CYS A 172 7.55 8.31 -5.40
CA CYS A 172 8.29 7.92 -4.20
C CYS A 172 7.86 8.74 -2.99
N LEU A 173 7.75 10.06 -3.13
CA LEU A 173 7.43 10.94 -2.03
C LEU A 173 6.02 10.70 -1.49
N ILE A 174 5.03 10.56 -2.38
CA ILE A 174 3.65 10.24 -1.98
C ILE A 174 3.59 8.95 -1.18
N ARG A 175 4.31 7.90 -1.62
CA ARG A 175 4.36 6.62 -0.91
C ARG A 175 5.01 6.78 0.46
N LEU A 176 6.11 7.52 0.56
CA LEU A 176 6.79 7.78 1.84
C LEU A 176 5.93 8.55 2.83
N ILE A 177 5.17 9.55 2.37
CA ILE A 177 4.26 10.32 3.23
C ILE A 177 3.10 9.47 3.73
N LYS A 178 2.55 8.55 2.92
CA LYS A 178 1.52 7.60 3.38
C LYS A 178 2.04 6.67 4.49
N LEU A 179 3.33 6.34 4.46
CA LEU A 179 4.00 5.51 5.46
C LEU A 179 4.53 6.31 6.66
N ALA A 180 4.56 7.64 6.57
CA ALA A 180 5.05 8.47 7.64
C ALA A 180 4.20 8.31 8.91
N ARG A 181 4.87 8.44 10.05
CA ARG A 181 4.26 8.40 11.40
C ARG A 181 4.46 9.71 12.15
N THR A 182 5.00 10.72 11.45
CA THR A 182 5.13 12.10 11.92
C THR A 182 4.25 13.00 11.05
N PRO A 183 3.80 14.15 11.60
CA PRO A 183 3.00 15.09 10.83
C PRO A 183 3.83 15.63 9.66
N CYS A 184 3.43 15.32 8.43
CA CYS A 184 4.09 15.83 7.24
C CYS A 184 3.16 15.74 6.02
N ALA A 185 3.45 16.51 4.98
CA ALA A 185 2.71 16.45 3.73
C ALA A 185 3.65 16.59 2.53
N ALA A 186 3.42 15.79 1.48
CA ALA A 186 3.99 16.01 0.16
C ALA A 186 3.24 17.15 -0.52
N PHE A 187 3.95 17.98 -1.28
CA PHE A 187 3.36 18.99 -2.14
C PHE A 187 4.00 19.00 -3.53
N CYS A 188 3.25 19.48 -4.51
CA CYS A 188 3.78 20.02 -5.76
C CYS A 188 3.36 21.48 -5.84
N ALA A 189 4.28 22.33 -6.30
CA ALA A 189 4.03 23.73 -6.55
C ALA A 189 4.58 24.13 -7.91
N SER A 190 3.87 25.05 -8.57
CA SER A 190 4.30 25.61 -9.85
C SER A 190 4.31 27.13 -9.80
N MET A 191 5.09 27.74 -10.69
CA MET A 191 5.22 29.19 -10.76
C MET A 191 3.98 29.80 -11.41
N HIS A 192 3.32 30.71 -10.70
CA HIS A 192 2.20 31.50 -11.16
C HIS A 192 2.56 32.98 -11.27
N ASP A 193 1.98 33.64 -12.27
CA ASP A 193 2.12 35.08 -12.52
C ASP A 193 3.58 35.56 -12.62
N HIS A 194 4.50 34.64 -12.96
CA HIS A 194 5.96 34.84 -13.02
C HIS A 194 6.63 35.28 -11.72
N GLU A 195 5.94 35.22 -10.58
CA GLU A 195 6.43 35.79 -9.32
C GLU A 195 6.34 34.83 -8.12
N THR A 196 5.33 33.95 -8.08
CA THR A 196 5.06 33.15 -6.87
C THR A 196 4.81 31.68 -7.17
N TYR A 197 5.43 30.80 -6.39
CA TYR A 197 5.06 29.39 -6.39
C TYR A 197 3.76 29.18 -5.62
N ARG A 198 2.80 28.48 -6.23
CA ARG A 198 1.54 28.09 -5.59
C ARG A 198 1.42 26.58 -5.53
N ILE A 199 0.84 26.08 -4.45
CA ILE A 199 0.56 24.66 -4.25
C ILE A 199 -0.45 24.19 -5.30
N ASP A 200 -0.03 23.29 -6.19
CA ASP A 200 -0.91 22.61 -7.15
C ASP A 200 -1.72 21.50 -6.45
N TYR A 201 -1.04 20.74 -5.59
CA TYR A 201 -1.65 19.72 -4.74
C TYR A 201 -0.82 19.49 -3.48
N ILE A 202 -1.48 18.97 -2.45
CA ILE A 202 -0.87 18.58 -1.18
C ILE A 202 -1.47 17.27 -0.69
N ILE A 203 -0.63 16.37 -0.20
CA ILE A 203 -1.01 15.03 0.26
C ILE A 203 -0.45 14.87 1.68
N PRO A 204 -1.29 14.88 2.72
CA PRO A 204 -0.84 14.71 4.10
C PRO A 204 -0.56 13.25 4.45
N ALA A 205 0.24 13.05 5.50
CA ALA A 205 0.39 11.76 6.16
C ALA A 205 -0.96 11.24 6.67
N THR A 206 -1.09 9.92 6.73
CA THR A 206 -2.33 9.24 7.12
C THR A 206 -2.81 9.71 8.49
N GLY A 207 -4.05 10.20 8.56
CA GLY A 207 -4.68 10.69 9.79
C GLY A 207 -4.29 12.12 10.19
N TRP A 208 -3.42 12.81 9.45
CA TRP A 208 -3.06 14.20 9.73
C TRP A 208 -3.87 15.18 8.87
N ASP A 209 -4.58 16.11 9.52
CA ASP A 209 -5.26 17.21 8.84
C ASP A 209 -4.28 18.36 8.59
N CYS A 210 -3.61 18.35 7.42
CA CYS A 210 -2.72 19.43 7.05
C CYS A 210 -3.49 20.75 6.84
N PRO A 211 -3.07 21.86 7.48
CA PRO A 211 -3.80 23.13 7.42
C PRO A 211 -3.60 23.91 6.10
N LEU A 212 -2.65 23.51 5.25
CA LEU A 212 -2.32 24.23 4.02
C LEU A 212 -3.27 23.84 2.87
N PRO A 213 -3.98 24.80 2.25
CA PRO A 213 -4.86 24.52 1.13
C PRO A 213 -4.13 24.54 -0.22
N VAL A 214 -4.72 23.88 -1.22
CA VAL A 214 -4.34 24.05 -2.63
C VAL A 214 -4.49 25.52 -3.04
N GLY A 215 -3.54 26.03 -3.84
CA GLY A 215 -3.46 27.42 -4.27
C GLY A 215 -2.73 28.34 -3.29
N GLN A 216 -2.40 27.86 -2.08
CA GLN A 216 -1.56 28.61 -1.14
C GLN A 216 -0.21 28.94 -1.77
N SER A 217 0.25 30.17 -1.57
CA SER A 217 1.55 30.64 -2.08
C SER A 217 2.66 30.39 -1.06
N PHE A 218 3.83 30.07 -1.58
CA PHE A 218 5.11 30.06 -0.86
C PHE A 218 5.79 31.43 -0.95
N SER A 219 6.81 31.67 -0.12
CA SER A 219 7.62 32.88 -0.20
C SER A 219 8.43 32.92 -1.50
N HIS A 220 8.62 34.13 -2.02
CA HIS A 220 9.42 34.40 -3.22
C HIS A 220 10.93 34.19 -3.03
N ASP A 221 11.39 34.17 -1.78
CA ASP A 221 12.78 33.98 -1.35
C ASP A 221 12.96 32.74 -0.46
N GLY A 222 11.94 31.87 -0.39
CA GLY A 222 11.94 30.66 0.43
C GLY A 222 12.59 29.45 -0.25
N PRO A 223 12.71 28.31 0.46
CA PRO A 223 13.30 27.07 -0.05
C PRO A 223 12.68 26.60 -1.37
N VAL A 224 11.37 26.78 -1.54
CA VAL A 224 10.68 26.42 -2.79
C VAL A 224 11.19 27.25 -3.97
N ALA A 225 11.43 28.54 -3.78
CA ALA A 225 11.96 29.41 -4.83
C ALA A 225 13.43 29.11 -5.17
N GLU A 226 14.22 28.67 -4.18
CA GLU A 226 15.63 28.29 -4.37
C GLU A 226 15.81 27.03 -5.24
N ALA A 227 14.83 26.11 -5.24
CA ALA A 227 14.79 24.92 -6.09
C ALA A 227 14.49 25.24 -7.58
N SER A 228 15.14 26.28 -8.10
CA SER A 228 14.88 26.98 -9.35
C SER A 228 15.29 26.24 -10.63
N ALA A 229 15.93 25.07 -10.52
CA ALA A 229 16.40 24.27 -11.66
C ALA A 229 16.09 22.78 -11.48
N ILE A 230 15.99 22.06 -12.60
CA ILE A 230 15.72 20.62 -12.58
C ILE A 230 16.83 19.89 -11.82
N GLY A 231 16.45 19.14 -10.78
CA GLY A 231 17.34 18.39 -9.92
C GLY A 231 17.96 19.18 -8.77
N PHE A 232 17.75 20.50 -8.69
CA PHE A 232 18.24 21.30 -7.57
C PHE A 232 17.37 21.04 -6.34
N THR A 233 18.00 20.66 -5.23
CA THR A 233 17.34 20.47 -3.94
C THR A 233 17.50 21.71 -3.08
N SER A 234 16.48 22.08 -2.31
CA SER A 234 16.58 23.06 -1.23
C SER A 234 15.94 22.52 0.06
N VAL A 235 16.50 22.97 1.18
CA VAL A 235 16.09 22.61 2.55
C VAL A 235 16.11 23.87 3.38
N GLY A 236 15.00 24.21 4.03
CA GLY A 236 14.96 25.38 4.90
C GLY A 236 13.69 25.46 5.74
N GLN A 237 13.52 26.61 6.38
CA GLN A 237 12.32 26.94 7.15
C GLN A 237 11.47 27.90 6.33
N GLU A 238 10.16 27.73 6.40
CA GLU A 238 9.23 28.60 5.71
C GLU A 238 7.98 28.85 6.57
N GLU A 239 7.63 30.13 6.71
CA GLU A 239 6.40 30.53 7.38
C GLU A 239 5.26 30.56 6.35
N VAL A 240 4.25 29.71 6.55
CA VAL A 240 3.07 29.65 5.68
C VAL A 240 1.82 29.72 6.55
N LEU A 241 0.96 30.71 6.29
CA LEU A 241 -0.26 30.98 7.07
C LEU A 241 0.01 31.14 8.59
N GLY A 242 1.11 31.81 8.95
CA GLY A 242 1.48 32.08 10.34
C GLY A 242 2.01 30.86 11.11
N SER A 243 2.30 29.76 10.42
CA SER A 243 2.90 28.56 10.98
C SER A 243 4.24 28.28 10.31
N ASN A 244 5.23 27.85 11.09
CA ASN A 244 6.56 27.52 10.58
C ASN A 244 6.65 26.04 10.21
N TYR A 245 7.18 25.79 9.02
CA TYR A 245 7.43 24.45 8.49
C TYR A 245 8.89 24.29 8.11
N ARG A 246 9.44 23.11 8.36
CA ARG A 246 10.63 22.64 7.64
C ARG A 246 10.19 22.17 6.25
N VAL A 247 10.78 22.74 5.21
CA VAL A 247 10.51 22.40 3.81
C VAL A 247 11.76 21.77 3.21
N GLU A 248 11.60 20.60 2.58
CA GLU A 248 12.64 19.97 1.77
C GLU A 248 12.08 19.62 0.40
N CYS A 249 12.72 20.10 -0.67
CA CYS A 249 12.14 20.04 -2.01
C CYS A 249 13.19 19.90 -3.10
N VAL A 250 12.73 19.59 -4.32
CA VAL A 250 13.54 19.47 -5.53
C VAL A 250 12.81 20.05 -6.74
N GLY A 251 13.54 20.74 -7.60
CA GLY A 251 13.03 21.23 -8.89
C GLY A 251 12.86 20.09 -9.89
N LEU A 252 11.74 20.04 -10.58
CA LEU A 252 11.38 19.06 -11.61
C LEU A 252 11.08 19.75 -12.95
N ALA A 253 10.97 18.94 -14.00
CA ALA A 253 10.62 19.45 -15.33
C ALA A 253 9.31 20.25 -15.28
N PRO A 254 9.25 21.40 -15.99
CA PRO A 254 8.07 22.26 -16.04
C PRO A 254 6.86 21.53 -16.62
N TYR A 255 5.67 22.05 -16.38
CA TYR A 255 4.49 21.59 -17.11
C TYR A 255 4.62 21.86 -18.61
N PRO A 256 3.92 21.10 -19.47
CA PRO A 256 3.91 21.37 -20.91
C PRO A 256 3.55 22.82 -21.22
N GLY A 257 4.41 23.50 -21.99
CA GLY A 257 4.23 24.91 -22.35
C GLY A 257 4.77 25.92 -21.33
N GLN A 258 5.25 25.47 -20.17
CA GLN A 258 5.94 26.32 -19.19
C GLN A 258 7.46 26.19 -19.32
N VAL A 259 8.16 27.24 -18.86
CA VAL A 259 9.64 27.29 -18.85
C VAL A 259 10.22 27.18 -17.45
N VAL A 260 9.45 27.57 -16.43
CA VAL A 260 9.90 27.56 -15.03
C VAL A 260 9.68 26.18 -14.44
N PRO A 261 10.70 25.54 -13.84
CA PRO A 261 10.57 24.27 -13.15
C PRO A 261 9.41 24.29 -12.14
N ARG A 262 8.71 23.17 -12.03
CA ARG A 262 7.82 22.93 -10.88
C ARG A 262 8.64 22.35 -9.73
N VAL A 263 8.19 22.54 -8.51
CA VAL A 263 8.91 22.12 -7.31
C VAL A 263 8.08 21.08 -6.57
N VAL A 264 8.70 19.96 -6.23
CA VAL A 264 8.07 18.89 -5.47
C VAL A 264 8.88 18.67 -4.21
N GLY A 265 8.20 18.54 -3.08
CA GLY A 265 8.86 18.38 -1.80
C GLY A 265 7.88 17.99 -0.73
N PHE A 266 8.35 17.94 0.50
CA PHE A 266 7.49 17.76 1.66
C PHE A 266 7.75 18.83 2.70
N LEU A 267 6.75 19.01 3.55
CA LEU A 267 6.78 19.93 4.67
C LEU A 267 6.46 19.18 5.96
N THR A 268 7.13 19.58 7.03
CA THR A 268 6.96 19.07 8.41
C THR A 268 6.76 20.26 9.33
N PRO A 269 5.72 20.29 10.19
CA PRO A 269 5.56 21.36 11.17
C PRO A 269 6.78 21.47 12.07
N SER A 270 7.28 22.69 12.28
CA SER A 270 8.43 22.93 13.15
C SER A 270 8.06 22.92 14.64
N GLN A 271 6.76 22.93 14.94
CA GLN A 271 6.22 22.83 16.29
C GLN A 271 5.48 21.51 16.46
N PRO A 272 5.44 20.95 17.69
CA PRO A 272 4.63 19.77 17.99
C PRO A 272 3.16 20.01 17.63
N THR A 273 2.53 18.99 17.08
CA THR A 273 1.09 18.96 16.80
C THR A 273 0.41 17.92 17.68
N ASP A 274 -0.91 18.01 17.86
CA ASP A 274 -1.70 16.99 18.57
C ASP A 274 -1.87 15.67 17.77
N TYR A 275 -1.14 15.49 16.67
CA TYR A 275 -1.16 14.28 15.87
C TYR A 275 -0.38 13.16 16.55
N GLU A 276 -1.08 12.09 16.90
CA GLU A 276 -0.50 10.82 17.33
C GLU A 276 -0.75 9.77 16.25
N ALA A 277 0.31 9.30 15.61
CA ALA A 277 0.20 8.20 14.67
C ALA A 277 -0.12 6.90 15.42
N LEU A 278 -1.09 6.14 14.91
CA LEU A 278 -1.34 4.80 15.40
C LEU A 278 -0.19 3.89 14.96
N VAL A 279 0.46 3.23 15.92
CA VAL A 279 1.59 2.35 15.66
C VAL A 279 1.35 0.96 16.24
N VAL A 280 1.86 -0.06 15.55
CA VAL A 280 1.94 -1.41 16.09
C VAL A 280 2.83 -1.39 17.33
N THR A 281 2.34 -1.90 18.45
CA THR A 281 3.11 -1.98 19.69
C THR A 281 3.86 -3.32 19.74
N GLU A 282 5.19 -3.31 19.86
CA GLU A 282 5.99 -4.53 20.03
C GLU A 282 6.47 -4.70 21.47
N VAL A 283 6.22 -5.86 22.08
CA VAL A 283 6.61 -6.16 23.48
C VAL A 283 7.21 -7.55 23.62
N ASP A 284 8.11 -7.71 24.58
CA ASP A 284 8.55 -9.06 25.00
C ASP A 284 7.49 -9.67 25.95
N GLY A 285 7.03 -10.88 25.64
CA GLY A 285 6.00 -11.60 26.40
C GLY A 285 5.33 -12.75 25.63
N ASP A 286 4.26 -13.29 26.22
CA ASP A 286 3.45 -14.37 25.64
C ASP A 286 2.10 -13.85 25.14
N ALA A 287 1.83 -13.99 23.83
CA ALA A 287 0.55 -13.60 23.24
C ALA A 287 -0.66 -14.43 23.75
N LEU A 288 -0.43 -15.58 24.41
CA LEU A 288 -1.48 -16.34 25.11
C LEU A 288 -1.86 -15.71 26.46
N VAL A 289 -1.17 -14.66 26.88
CA VAL A 289 -1.48 -13.85 28.07
C VAL A 289 -1.55 -12.37 27.66
N PRO A 290 -2.55 -11.98 26.84
CA PRO A 290 -2.65 -10.63 26.29
C PRO A 290 -2.84 -9.59 27.39
N ARG A 291 -2.06 -8.50 27.28
CA ARG A 291 -2.03 -7.37 28.24
C ARG A 291 -3.15 -6.37 27.92
N GLY A 292 -3.49 -5.51 28.87
CA GLY A 292 -4.51 -4.46 28.69
C GLY A 292 -5.90 -4.83 29.21
N SER A 293 -6.81 -3.86 29.18
CA SER A 293 -8.21 -3.98 29.60
C SER A 293 -9.12 -4.29 28.41
N GLY A 294 -10.35 -4.73 28.70
CA GLY A 294 -11.36 -5.03 27.69
C GLY A 294 -11.18 -6.35 26.94
N PRO A 295 -12.03 -6.61 25.94
CA PRO A 295 -11.97 -7.82 25.11
C PRO A 295 -10.67 -7.92 24.30
N LYS A 296 -10.15 -9.13 24.14
CA LYS A 296 -8.93 -9.42 23.38
C LYS A 296 -9.16 -10.49 22.32
N LEU A 297 -8.59 -10.27 21.14
CA LEU A 297 -8.53 -11.24 20.06
C LEU A 297 -7.08 -11.62 19.78
N VAL A 298 -6.70 -12.84 20.15
CA VAL A 298 -5.37 -13.41 19.89
C VAL A 298 -5.34 -13.98 18.47
N ALA A 299 -4.74 -13.28 17.52
CA ALA A 299 -4.65 -13.75 16.14
C ALA A 299 -3.31 -14.45 15.87
N HIS A 300 -3.37 -15.62 15.22
CA HIS A 300 -2.16 -16.37 14.84
C HIS A 300 -2.37 -17.11 13.53
N VAL A 301 -1.26 -17.42 12.85
CA VAL A 301 -1.28 -18.13 11.58
C VAL A 301 -1.25 -19.64 11.78
N ILE A 302 -2.11 -20.33 11.03
CA ILE A 302 -2.17 -21.77 10.92
C ILE A 302 -2.05 -22.21 9.45
N PRO A 303 -1.61 -23.46 9.21
CA PRO A 303 -1.57 -24.03 7.87
C PRO A 303 -2.95 -24.40 7.32
N ASP A 304 -3.06 -24.50 6.00
CA ASP A 304 -4.22 -24.96 5.21
C ASP A 304 -4.47 -26.47 5.32
N THR A 305 -4.47 -27.00 6.54
CA THR A 305 -4.76 -28.41 6.82
C THR A 305 -5.68 -28.57 8.02
N SER A 306 -6.49 -29.62 8.01
CA SER A 306 -7.28 -30.07 9.16
C SER A 306 -6.54 -31.10 10.02
N SER A 307 -5.37 -31.57 9.57
CA SER A 307 -4.55 -32.54 10.31
C SER A 307 -3.87 -31.89 11.50
N THR A 308 -3.59 -32.67 12.54
CA THR A 308 -2.85 -32.17 13.70
C THR A 308 -1.40 -31.89 13.29
N TRP A 309 -0.99 -30.62 13.30
CA TRP A 309 0.41 -30.26 13.08
C TRP A 309 1.21 -30.28 14.39
N GLY A 310 2.37 -30.92 14.37
CA GLY A 310 3.29 -31.02 15.50
C GLY A 310 4.14 -29.75 15.73
N GLY A 311 5.01 -29.79 16.75
CA GLY A 311 6.06 -28.78 16.96
C GLY A 311 5.93 -27.93 18.22
N ASN A 312 6.85 -26.98 18.37
CA ASN A 312 6.95 -26.04 19.51
C ASN A 312 6.42 -24.63 19.18
N GLY A 313 5.80 -24.45 18.00
CA GLY A 313 5.25 -23.16 17.57
C GLY A 313 3.98 -22.74 18.31
N PHE A 314 3.58 -21.50 18.13
CA PHE A 314 2.46 -20.87 18.85
C PHE A 314 1.14 -21.66 18.73
N ALA A 315 0.78 -22.13 17.53
CA ALA A 315 -0.44 -22.91 17.33
C ALA A 315 -0.45 -24.23 18.14
N SER A 316 0.72 -24.85 18.35
CA SER A 316 0.86 -26.04 19.21
C SER A 316 0.64 -25.68 20.69
N GLN A 317 1.11 -24.50 21.12
CA GLN A 317 0.90 -24.01 22.47
C GLN A 317 -0.59 -23.71 22.74
N VAL A 318 -1.29 -23.07 21.78
CA VAL A 318 -2.75 -22.86 21.83
C VAL A 318 -3.47 -24.19 22.03
N ARG A 319 -3.16 -25.20 21.19
CA ARG A 319 -3.80 -26.52 21.28
C ARG A 319 -3.58 -27.22 22.62
N LYS A 320 -2.35 -27.16 23.15
CA LYS A 320 -2.02 -27.80 24.45
C LYS A 320 -2.73 -27.10 25.61
N LYS A 321 -2.81 -25.77 25.59
CA LYS A 321 -3.37 -24.96 26.69
C LYS A 321 -4.90 -24.87 26.63
N PHE A 322 -5.49 -24.92 25.43
CA PHE A 322 -6.93 -24.80 25.19
C PHE A 322 -7.41 -25.89 24.21
N PRO A 323 -7.57 -27.15 24.65
CA PRO A 323 -7.97 -28.25 23.77
C PRO A 323 -9.35 -28.05 23.11
N HIS A 324 -10.30 -27.41 23.80
CA HIS A 324 -11.65 -27.17 23.29
C HIS A 324 -11.69 -26.23 22.07
N VAL A 325 -10.76 -25.26 22.00
CA VAL A 325 -10.57 -24.38 20.84
C VAL A 325 -10.20 -25.19 19.61
N TRP A 326 -9.30 -26.16 19.78
CA TRP A 326 -8.85 -27.03 18.70
C TRP A 326 -9.96 -27.98 18.23
N GLU A 327 -10.74 -28.51 19.17
CA GLU A 327 -11.90 -29.35 18.86
C GLU A 327 -12.96 -28.59 18.06
N GLN A 328 -13.22 -27.32 18.40
CA GLN A 328 -14.12 -26.45 17.64
C GLN A 328 -13.59 -26.21 16.21
N PHE A 329 -12.32 -25.84 16.06
CA PHE A 329 -11.72 -25.68 14.72
C PHE A 329 -11.83 -26.97 13.90
N ARG A 330 -11.57 -28.13 14.52
CA ARG A 330 -11.71 -29.43 13.86
C ARG A 330 -13.15 -29.75 13.52
N SER A 331 -14.13 -29.44 14.34
CA SER A 331 -15.53 -29.72 14.01
C SER A 331 -15.98 -28.86 12.82
N GLU A 332 -15.55 -27.60 12.75
CA GLU A 332 -15.87 -26.68 11.65
C GLU A 332 -15.16 -27.02 10.33
N THR A 333 -13.98 -27.66 10.38
CA THR A 333 -13.19 -28.03 9.18
C THR A 333 -13.34 -29.50 8.77
N CYS A 334 -13.48 -30.43 9.71
CA CYS A 334 -13.68 -31.85 9.42
C CYS A 334 -15.13 -32.20 9.12
N ALA A 335 -16.11 -31.41 9.59
CA ALA A 335 -17.46 -31.55 9.06
C ALA A 335 -17.43 -31.13 7.59
N LEU A 336 -17.66 -32.09 6.67
CA LEU A 336 -17.79 -31.94 5.21
C LEU A 336 -16.54 -32.24 4.33
N ASP A 337 -15.49 -32.93 4.80
CA ASP A 337 -14.26 -33.19 3.99
C ASP A 337 -13.62 -31.91 3.41
N LYS A 338 -13.84 -30.76 4.07
CA LYS A 338 -13.37 -29.46 3.59
C LYS A 338 -12.02 -29.14 4.21
N THR A 339 -10.96 -29.27 3.42
CA THR A 339 -9.68 -28.66 3.77
C THR A 339 -9.86 -27.15 3.96
N PRO A 340 -9.39 -26.56 5.08
CA PRO A 340 -9.48 -25.12 5.28
C PRO A 340 -8.72 -24.41 4.17
N LYS A 341 -9.34 -23.38 3.58
CA LYS A 341 -8.78 -22.64 2.46
C LYS A 341 -7.97 -21.45 2.97
N LEU A 342 -6.91 -21.13 2.24
CA LEU A 342 -6.14 -19.92 2.47
C LEU A 342 -7.04 -18.67 2.47
N GLY A 343 -6.83 -17.79 3.43
CA GLY A 343 -7.60 -16.56 3.64
C GLY A 343 -8.77 -16.71 4.62
N GLN A 344 -9.11 -17.92 5.09
CA GLN A 344 -10.19 -18.11 6.05
C GLN A 344 -9.74 -17.82 7.49
N VAL A 345 -10.65 -17.26 8.30
CA VAL A 345 -10.45 -17.10 9.74
C VAL A 345 -11.49 -17.88 10.53
N PHE A 346 -11.05 -18.58 11.57
CA PHE A 346 -11.93 -19.26 12.51
C PHE A 346 -11.73 -18.69 13.91
N VAL A 347 -12.81 -18.27 14.56
CA VAL A 347 -12.77 -17.61 15.88
C VAL A 347 -13.34 -18.52 16.96
N ALA A 348 -12.59 -18.71 18.03
CA ALA A 348 -13.01 -19.52 19.18
C ALA A 348 -12.71 -18.79 20.50
N ARG A 349 -13.52 -19.07 21.53
CA ARG A 349 -13.33 -18.46 22.85
C ARG A 349 -12.29 -19.23 23.66
N MET A 350 -11.22 -18.55 24.11
CA MET A 350 -10.19 -19.15 24.97
C MET A 350 -10.57 -19.08 26.45
N GLY A 351 -11.25 -18.01 26.85
CA GLY A 351 -11.61 -17.75 28.24
C GLY A 351 -12.51 -16.53 28.40
N GLU A 352 -12.56 -15.97 29.60
CA GLU A 352 -13.32 -14.74 29.86
C GLU A 352 -12.63 -13.54 29.19
N GLY A 353 -13.35 -12.87 28.28
CA GLY A 353 -12.84 -11.70 27.56
C GLY A 353 -11.71 -11.98 26.55
N ILE A 354 -11.33 -13.24 26.30
CA ILE A 354 -10.24 -13.59 25.38
C ILE A 354 -10.75 -14.62 24.36
N SER A 355 -10.58 -14.27 23.08
CA SER A 355 -10.82 -15.16 21.94
C SER A 355 -9.55 -15.34 21.13
N VAL A 356 -9.49 -16.40 20.33
CA VAL A 356 -8.42 -16.66 19.37
C VAL A 356 -8.98 -16.62 17.95
N ALA A 357 -8.21 -16.06 17.02
CA ALA A 357 -8.46 -16.12 15.59
C ALA A 357 -7.40 -17.01 14.93
N HIS A 358 -7.83 -18.16 14.41
CA HIS A 358 -7.05 -19.05 13.57
C HIS A 358 -7.05 -18.53 12.13
N MET A 359 -5.95 -17.92 11.69
CA MET A 359 -5.81 -17.39 10.34
C MET A 359 -5.15 -18.42 9.43
N VAL A 360 -5.88 -18.93 8.44
CA VAL A 360 -5.35 -19.90 7.48
C VAL A 360 -4.56 -19.16 6.42
N ALA A 361 -3.29 -18.91 6.68
CA ALA A 361 -2.44 -18.11 5.79
C ALA A 361 -1.13 -18.81 5.39
N GLN A 362 -0.93 -20.06 5.81
CA GLN A 362 0.28 -20.83 5.51
C GLN A 362 -0.02 -22.02 4.61
N ARG A 363 0.73 -22.18 3.52
CA ARG A 363 0.71 -23.33 2.61
C ARG A 363 1.50 -24.49 3.23
N GLY A 364 0.80 -25.54 3.66
CA GLY A 364 1.41 -26.72 4.28
C GLY A 364 2.18 -26.43 5.58
N TYR A 365 2.95 -27.42 6.06
CA TYR A 365 3.79 -27.31 7.25
C TYR A 365 5.07 -28.15 7.12
N GLY A 366 6.11 -27.81 7.88
CA GLY A 366 7.41 -28.52 7.88
C GLY A 366 8.52 -27.72 7.21
N ALA A 367 9.73 -28.30 7.14
CA ALA A 367 10.87 -27.64 6.50
C ALA A 367 10.63 -27.51 4.99
N SER A 368 10.65 -26.28 4.47
CA SER A 368 10.61 -26.01 3.04
C SER A 368 11.68 -25.02 2.64
N LYS A 369 12.06 -25.02 1.36
CA LYS A 369 13.04 -24.10 0.80
C LYS A 369 12.45 -22.74 0.38
N GLY A 370 11.13 -22.56 0.51
CA GLY A 370 10.40 -21.38 0.03
C GLY A 370 9.51 -20.75 1.09
N GLN A 371 8.94 -19.59 0.75
CA GLN A 371 7.97 -18.89 1.60
C GLN A 371 6.69 -19.73 1.72
N GLN A 372 6.30 -20.09 2.94
CA GLN A 372 5.05 -20.83 3.20
C GLN A 372 3.90 -19.91 3.59
N LEU A 373 4.18 -18.76 4.20
CA LEU A 373 3.16 -17.75 4.46
C LEU A 373 2.75 -17.12 3.12
N GLY A 374 1.49 -17.24 2.73
CA GLY A 374 0.96 -16.51 1.57
C GLY A 374 0.57 -15.09 1.97
N TYR A 375 1.19 -14.07 1.40
CA TYR A 375 0.89 -12.69 1.79
C TYR A 375 -0.55 -12.30 1.45
N GLU A 376 -1.07 -12.73 0.30
CA GLU A 376 -2.45 -12.47 -0.09
C GLU A 376 -3.44 -13.09 0.91
N ALA A 377 -3.18 -14.35 1.30
CA ALA A 377 -3.99 -15.07 2.28
C ALA A 377 -3.93 -14.38 3.65
N PHE A 378 -2.75 -13.94 4.06
CA PHE A 378 -2.54 -13.22 5.31
C PHE A 378 -3.29 -11.88 5.33
N ALA A 379 -3.22 -11.09 4.25
CA ALA A 379 -3.96 -9.83 4.12
C ALA A 379 -5.48 -10.03 4.21
N LYS A 380 -6.01 -11.06 3.55
CA LYS A 380 -7.44 -11.45 3.66
C LYS A 380 -7.81 -11.80 5.09
N CYS A 381 -7.00 -12.61 5.77
CA CYS A 381 -7.23 -12.95 7.17
C CYS A 381 -7.19 -11.72 8.08
N LEU A 382 -6.25 -10.80 7.90
CA LEU A 382 -6.18 -9.56 8.68
C LEU A 382 -7.43 -8.69 8.48
N SER A 383 -7.95 -8.59 7.26
CA SER A 383 -9.20 -7.89 6.98
C SER A 383 -10.39 -8.50 7.73
N GLU A 384 -10.49 -9.84 7.78
CA GLU A 384 -11.54 -10.53 8.54
C GLU A 384 -11.34 -10.38 10.06
N VAL A 385 -10.10 -10.47 10.54
CA VAL A 385 -9.74 -10.21 11.94
C VAL A 385 -10.11 -8.79 12.36
N ARG A 386 -9.88 -7.79 11.50
CA ARG A 386 -10.32 -6.41 11.73
C ARG A 386 -11.82 -6.35 12.00
N VAL A 387 -12.62 -6.93 11.09
CA VAL A 387 -14.09 -6.92 11.21
C VAL A 387 -14.51 -7.55 12.54
N LYS A 388 -13.97 -8.72 12.88
CA LYS A 388 -14.26 -9.41 14.14
C LYS A 388 -13.83 -8.62 15.37
N ALA A 389 -12.65 -8.00 15.33
CA ALA A 389 -12.15 -7.18 16.42
C ALA A 389 -13.05 -5.96 16.67
N LEU A 390 -13.47 -5.27 15.61
CA LEU A 390 -14.39 -4.13 15.71
C LEU A 390 -15.77 -4.54 16.23
N GLU A 391 -16.34 -5.65 15.72
CA GLU A 391 -17.62 -6.21 16.20
C GLU A 391 -17.57 -6.53 17.71
N MET A 392 -16.43 -7.02 18.19
CA MET A 392 -16.23 -7.40 19.58
C MET A 392 -15.80 -6.24 20.49
N GLY A 393 -15.44 -5.08 19.93
CA GLY A 393 -14.73 -4.02 20.65
C GLY A 393 -13.40 -4.51 21.24
N ALA A 394 -12.71 -5.42 20.54
CA ALA A 394 -11.51 -6.09 21.00
C ALA A 394 -10.23 -5.44 20.45
N THR A 395 -9.17 -5.52 21.25
CA THR A 395 -7.79 -5.27 20.78
C THR A 395 -7.19 -6.55 20.21
N VAL A 396 -6.27 -6.43 19.25
CA VAL A 396 -5.63 -7.58 18.61
C VAL A 396 -4.25 -7.85 19.20
N HIS A 397 -3.97 -9.11 19.48
CA HIS A 397 -2.70 -9.58 20.03
C HIS A 397 -2.15 -10.70 19.16
N MET A 398 -0.88 -10.61 18.76
CA MET A 398 -0.31 -11.59 17.83
C MET A 398 1.11 -11.99 18.26
N PRO A 399 1.52 -13.25 18.11
CA PRO A 399 2.94 -13.56 18.10
C PRO A 399 3.59 -12.93 16.86
N ARG A 400 4.91 -12.74 16.88
CA ARG A 400 5.64 -12.41 15.64
C ARG A 400 5.44 -13.52 14.60
N VAL A 401 4.76 -13.19 13.50
CA VAL A 401 4.41 -14.11 12.40
C VAL A 401 5.48 -14.09 11.32
N GLY A 402 5.69 -15.20 10.60
CA GLY A 402 6.58 -15.24 9.44
C GLY A 402 8.08 -15.37 9.77
N THR A 403 8.49 -15.09 11.00
CA THR A 403 9.85 -15.34 11.51
C THR A 403 9.99 -16.79 11.97
N GLY A 404 10.71 -17.62 11.19
CA GLY A 404 10.91 -19.05 11.47
C GLY A 404 10.66 -19.92 10.24
N HIS A 405 9.93 -21.02 10.39
CA HIS A 405 9.69 -22.02 9.34
C HIS A 405 8.93 -21.48 8.10
N GLY A 406 8.20 -20.37 8.25
CA GLY A 406 7.37 -19.79 7.20
C GLY A 406 8.11 -18.92 6.17
N GLY A 407 9.36 -18.52 6.46
CA GLY A 407 10.25 -17.85 5.50
C GLY A 407 9.83 -16.46 5.00
N ALA A 408 8.89 -15.79 5.66
CA ALA A 408 8.37 -14.49 5.20
C ALA A 408 9.22 -13.31 5.69
N ASN A 409 9.20 -12.22 4.94
CA ASN A 409 9.82 -10.96 5.33
C ASN A 409 8.96 -10.27 6.40
N TRP A 410 9.51 -10.12 7.61
CA TRP A 410 8.81 -9.50 8.73
C TRP A 410 8.33 -8.08 8.42
N GLU A 411 9.06 -7.33 7.61
CA GLU A 411 8.71 -5.94 7.34
C GLU A 411 7.46 -5.83 6.46
N ILE A 412 7.30 -6.72 5.47
CA ILE A 412 6.05 -6.87 4.71
C ILE A 412 4.91 -7.25 5.65
N VAL A 413 5.13 -8.20 6.55
CA VAL A 413 4.13 -8.65 7.53
C VAL A 413 3.74 -7.50 8.47
N ARG A 414 4.69 -6.71 8.96
CA ARG A 414 4.44 -5.57 9.85
C ARG A 414 3.65 -4.48 9.13
N GLU A 415 4.01 -4.16 7.89
CA GLU A 415 3.29 -3.17 7.09
C GLU A 415 1.84 -3.63 6.81
N LEU A 416 1.63 -4.90 6.47
CA LEU A 416 0.30 -5.49 6.32
C LEU A 416 -0.54 -5.39 7.60
N ILE A 417 0.04 -5.73 8.75
CA ILE A 417 -0.64 -5.61 10.05
C ILE A 417 -1.02 -4.16 10.33
N THR A 418 -0.11 -3.23 10.02
CA THR A 418 -0.32 -1.81 10.28
C THR A 418 -1.44 -1.25 9.40
N GLU A 419 -1.40 -1.48 8.08
CA GLU A 419 -2.42 -0.98 7.14
C GLU A 419 -3.79 -1.63 7.36
N GLU A 420 -3.85 -2.94 7.65
CA GLU A 420 -5.15 -3.65 7.74
C GLU A 420 -5.81 -3.57 9.11
N LEU A 421 -5.04 -3.40 10.19
CA LEU A 421 -5.58 -3.33 11.55
C LEU A 421 -5.42 -1.93 12.15
N VAL A 422 -4.19 -1.45 12.30
CA VAL A 422 -3.87 -0.26 13.09
C VAL A 422 -4.41 1.01 12.46
N ASP A 423 -4.10 1.24 11.18
CA ASP A 423 -4.54 2.42 10.42
C ASP A 423 -6.08 2.43 10.25
N LYS A 424 -6.73 1.28 10.45
CA LYS A 424 -8.19 1.09 10.41
C LYS A 424 -8.82 0.99 11.80
N GLY A 425 -8.11 1.45 12.83
CA GLY A 425 -8.66 1.69 14.18
C GLY A 425 -8.67 0.49 15.11
N VAL A 426 -7.92 -0.58 14.82
CA VAL A 426 -7.78 -1.75 15.69
C VAL A 426 -6.40 -1.74 16.37
N PRO A 427 -6.31 -1.38 17.65
CA PRO A 427 -5.05 -1.41 18.39
C PRO A 427 -4.46 -2.83 18.39
N THR A 428 -3.19 -2.93 17.99
CA THR A 428 -2.53 -4.22 17.77
C THR A 428 -1.21 -4.29 18.53
N THR A 429 -1.01 -5.37 19.28
CA THR A 429 0.23 -5.68 20.02
C THR A 429 0.88 -6.95 19.48
N ILE A 430 2.16 -6.85 19.08
CA ILE A 430 2.99 -7.98 18.67
C ILE A 430 3.89 -8.42 19.82
N TYR A 431 3.89 -9.73 20.08
CA TYR A 431 4.67 -10.35 21.14
C TYR A 431 5.91 -11.05 20.59
N ARG A 432 7.06 -10.72 21.15
CA ARG A 432 8.34 -11.43 20.99
C ARG A 432 8.54 -12.31 22.22
N LEU A 433 8.86 -13.59 22.04
CA LEU A 433 9.16 -14.46 23.17
C LEU A 433 10.44 -13.97 23.85
N PRO A 434 10.46 -13.78 25.17
CA PRO A 434 11.69 -13.46 25.90
C PRO A 434 12.75 -14.54 25.64
N VAL A 435 13.97 -14.11 25.31
CA VAL A 435 15.13 -15.00 25.08
C VAL A 435 15.67 -15.53 26.40
#